data_AF-A0A2S8BJG1-F1
#
_entry.id   AF-A0A2S8BJG1-F1
#
_cell.length_a   1.000
_cell.length_b   1.000
_cell.length_c   1.000
_cell.angle_alpha   90.00
_cell.angle_beta   90.00
_cell.angle_gamma   90.00
#
_symmetry.space_group_name_H-M   'P 1'
#
loop_
_entity.id
_entity.type
_entity.pdbx_description
1 polymer ?
#
loop_
_entity_poly.entity_id
_entity_poly.type
_entity_poly.pdbx_seq_one_letter_code
_entity_poly.pdbx_strand_id
1 'polypeptide(L)'
;MHFVFVSNSSPWTYANKRPVWTNPGCAFESNLGVFATHGLKTVPTLRIVRQMFAKRPKFESKQLVRDDDVTWLRVTDSGSGDEPGIATQIDGDYLGLRTEMTFRSVPDALNVVAPPVATPAEQR
;
A
#
# COMPACT_ATOMS: atom_id res chain seq x y z
N MET A 1 14.16 1.43 -4.94
CA MET A 1 13.10 0.64 -4.26
C MET A 1 12.90 -0.64 -5.04
N HIS A 2 12.53 -1.75 -4.41
CA HIS A 2 12.29 -3.02 -5.13
C HIS A 2 10.81 -3.22 -5.46
N PHE A 3 9.92 -2.79 -4.57
CA PHE A 3 8.49 -2.71 -4.83
C PHE A 3 7.90 -1.53 -4.06
N VAL A 4 6.78 -1.01 -4.57
CA VAL A 4 6.03 0.10 -3.97
C VAL A 4 4.54 -0.23 -4.11
N PHE A 5 3.81 -0.17 -3.00
CA PHE A 5 2.35 -0.11 -2.99
C PHE A 5 1.93 1.31 -2.67
N VAL A 6 0.95 1.80 -3.45
CA VAL A 6 0.22 3.04 -3.18
C VAL A 6 -1.23 2.64 -2.97
N SER A 7 -1.81 3.02 -1.83
CA SER A 7 -3.15 2.56 -1.43
C SER A 7 -4.02 3.75 -1.03
N ASN A 8 -5.29 3.76 -1.44
CA ASN A 8 -6.27 4.76 -0.98
C ASN A 8 -6.93 4.38 0.34
N SER A 9 -6.92 3.10 0.71
CA SER A 9 -7.61 2.59 1.91
C SER A 9 -6.99 1.27 2.34
N SER A 10 -7.48 0.72 3.46
CA SER A 10 -7.04 -0.55 4.03
C SER A 10 -8.21 -1.55 4.15
N PRO A 11 -7.93 -2.87 4.07
CA PRO A 11 -6.66 -3.51 3.73
C PRO A 11 -6.27 -3.33 2.24
N TRP A 12 -5.02 -3.64 1.88
CA TRP A 12 -4.57 -3.59 0.48
C TRP A 12 -5.34 -4.58 -0.39
N THR A 13 -5.52 -5.81 0.11
CA THR A 13 -6.32 -6.84 -0.55
C THR A 13 -6.75 -7.92 0.46
N TYR A 14 -7.42 -8.95 -0.03
CA TYR A 14 -7.79 -10.13 0.73
C TYR A 14 -7.21 -11.40 0.12
N ALA A 15 -6.56 -12.21 0.95
CA ALA A 15 -6.26 -13.60 0.62
C ALA A 15 -7.45 -14.46 1.09
N ASN A 16 -8.39 -14.69 0.17
CA ASN A 16 -9.69 -15.30 0.49
C ASN A 16 -10.44 -14.44 1.53
N LYS A 17 -10.64 -14.93 2.76
CA LYS A 17 -11.31 -14.17 3.84
C LYS A 17 -10.33 -13.40 4.74
N ARG A 18 -9.02 -13.48 4.48
CA ARG A 18 -8.00 -12.90 5.36
C ARG A 18 -7.51 -11.57 4.79
N PRO A 19 -7.61 -10.46 5.54
CA PRO A 19 -7.08 -9.18 5.10
C PRO A 19 -5.56 -9.25 4.98
N VAL A 20 -5.02 -8.59 3.95
CA VAL A 20 -3.60 -8.41 3.73
C VAL A 20 -3.28 -6.93 3.91
N TRP A 21 -2.51 -6.63 4.94
CA TRP A 21 -2.20 -5.27 5.36
C TRP A 21 -0.91 -4.77 4.73
N THR A 22 -0.89 -3.51 4.30
CA THR A 22 0.31 -2.72 3.98
C THR A 22 0.29 -1.44 4.81
N ASN A 23 -0.79 -0.68 4.68
CA ASN A 23 -1.03 0.61 5.32
C ASN A 23 -2.28 0.54 6.21
N PRO A 24 -2.23 -0.10 7.39
CA PRO A 24 -3.39 -0.33 8.26
C PRO A 24 -4.02 0.94 8.85
N GLY A 25 -3.36 2.10 8.76
CA GLY A 25 -3.91 3.40 9.16
C GLY A 25 -4.62 4.14 8.03
N CYS A 26 -4.59 3.66 6.79
CA CYS A 26 -5.33 4.29 5.69
C CYS A 26 -6.83 3.99 5.79
N ALA A 27 -7.63 5.00 5.49
CA ALA A 27 -9.07 4.95 5.35
C ALA A 27 -9.48 5.77 4.11
N PHE A 28 -10.73 5.69 3.66
CA PHE A 28 -11.19 6.48 2.51
C PHE A 28 -11.16 7.99 2.77
N GLU A 29 -11.18 8.38 4.05
CA GLU A 29 -11.12 9.75 4.53
C GLU A 29 -9.68 10.24 4.76
N SER A 30 -8.67 9.36 4.67
CA SER A 30 -7.25 9.75 4.70
C SER A 30 -6.72 10.09 3.31
N ASN A 31 -5.48 10.57 3.22
CA ASN A 31 -4.78 10.63 1.94
C ASN A 31 -4.23 9.25 1.53
N LEU A 32 -3.17 9.22 0.71
CA LEU A 32 -2.59 7.98 0.19
C LEU A 32 -1.71 7.31 1.24
N GLY A 33 -1.75 5.99 1.30
CA GLY A 33 -0.72 5.17 1.92
C GLY A 33 0.38 4.83 0.94
N VAL A 34 1.63 4.93 1.37
CA VAL A 34 2.79 4.39 0.67
C VAL A 34 3.40 3.25 1.48
N PHE A 35 3.71 2.14 0.84
CA PHE A 35 4.43 1.02 1.44
C PHE A 35 5.46 0.51 0.44
N ALA A 36 6.73 0.80 0.69
CA ALA A 36 7.82 0.51 -0.22
C ALA A 36 8.98 -0.15 0.50
N THR A 37 9.71 -1.02 -0.19
CA THR A 37 10.97 -1.56 0.33
C THR A 37 12.17 -1.08 -0.46
N HIS A 38 13.24 -0.72 0.24
CA HIS A 38 14.55 -0.39 -0.36
C HIS A 38 15.54 -1.55 -0.32
N GLY A 39 15.17 -2.68 0.29
CA GLY A 39 15.95 -3.93 0.29
C GLY A 39 15.07 -5.16 0.49
N LEU A 40 15.53 -6.31 -0.01
CA LEU A 40 14.83 -7.61 0.07
C LEU A 40 15.64 -8.68 0.82
N LYS A 41 16.22 -8.32 1.98
CA LYS A 41 16.92 -9.32 2.81
C LYS A 41 15.92 -10.39 3.27
N THR A 42 16.27 -11.66 3.18
CA THR A 42 15.32 -12.78 3.39
C THR A 42 14.60 -12.71 4.73
N VAL A 43 15.33 -12.61 5.85
CA VAL A 43 14.74 -12.63 7.19
C VAL A 43 13.86 -11.40 7.46
N PRO A 44 14.32 -10.14 7.24
CA PRO A 44 13.45 -8.97 7.38
C PRO A 44 12.23 -9.02 6.46
N THR A 45 12.37 -9.52 5.23
CA THR A 45 11.27 -9.61 4.26
C THR A 45 10.21 -10.60 4.73
N LEU A 46 10.62 -11.78 5.21
CA LEU A 46 9.69 -12.76 5.78
C LEU A 46 8.96 -12.22 7.02
N ARG A 47 9.65 -11.42 7.85
CA ARG A 47 9.01 -10.72 8.98
C ARG A 47 7.95 -9.73 8.51
N ILE A 48 8.23 -8.95 7.47
CA ILE A 48 7.24 -8.04 6.86
C ILE A 48 6.04 -8.84 6.35
N VAL A 49 6.25 -9.88 5.55
CA VAL A 49 5.17 -10.73 5.01
C VAL A 49 4.32 -11.31 6.14
N ARG A 50 4.94 -11.82 7.22
CA ARG A 50 4.20 -12.29 8.40
C ARG A 50 3.32 -11.18 9.03
N GLN A 51 3.82 -9.95 9.10
CA GLN A 51 3.05 -8.81 9.63
C GLN A 51 1.88 -8.44 8.72
N MET A 52 2.00 -8.60 7.39
CA MET A 52 0.90 -8.34 6.45
C MET A 52 -0.35 -9.20 6.73
N PHE A 53 -0.21 -10.36 7.37
CA PHE A 53 -1.34 -11.23 7.76
C PHE A 53 -1.68 -11.19 9.26
N ALA A 54 -1.01 -10.34 10.04
CA ALA A 54 -1.21 -10.30 11.49
C ALA A 54 -2.57 -9.67 11.85
N LYS A 55 -3.17 -10.11 12.95
CA LYS A 55 -4.42 -9.50 13.48
C LYS A 55 -4.26 -8.03 13.86
N ARG A 56 -3.04 -7.64 14.25
CA ARG A 56 -2.65 -6.27 14.63
C ARG A 56 -1.30 -5.98 13.97
N PRO A 57 -1.29 -5.63 12.67
CA PRO A 57 -0.05 -5.43 11.92
C PRO A 57 0.77 -4.29 12.53
N LYS A 58 2.03 -4.57 12.83
CA LYS A 58 3.02 -3.56 13.24
C LYS A 58 4.22 -3.65 12.32
N PHE A 59 4.33 -2.68 11.43
CA PHE A 59 5.41 -2.62 10.46
C PHE A 59 6.60 -1.83 11.01
N GLU A 60 7.50 -2.53 11.67
CA GLU A 60 8.76 -1.99 12.17
C GLU A 60 9.91 -2.70 11.44
N SER A 61 10.39 -2.09 10.35
CA SER A 61 11.51 -2.63 9.58
C SER A 61 12.34 -1.53 8.96
N LYS A 62 13.66 -1.61 9.12
CA LYS A 62 14.60 -0.64 8.56
C LYS A 62 14.63 -0.63 7.03
N GLN A 63 14.16 -1.70 6.37
CA GLN A 63 14.10 -1.78 4.91
C GLN A 63 12.77 -1.25 4.33
N LEU A 64 11.86 -0.79 5.19
CA LEU A 64 10.54 -0.31 4.81
C LEU A 64 10.48 1.22 4.86
N VAL A 65 9.99 1.81 3.79
CA VAL A 65 9.49 3.19 3.74
C VAL A 65 7.97 3.09 3.77
N ARG A 66 7.35 3.64 4.81
CA ARG A 66 5.90 3.60 4.96
C ARG A 66 5.39 4.88 5.58
N ASP A 67 4.31 5.38 5.01
CA ASP A 67 3.48 6.45 5.55
C ASP A 67 2.03 6.14 5.15
N ASP A 68 1.08 6.47 6.01
CA ASP A 68 -0.34 6.17 5.80
C ASP A 68 -1.16 7.42 5.43
N ASP A 69 -0.53 8.60 5.33
CA ASP A 69 -1.23 9.85 5.06
C ASP A 69 -0.40 10.85 4.22
N VAL A 70 -0.06 10.46 2.98
CA VAL A 70 0.66 11.34 2.04
C VAL A 70 -0.28 11.96 1.00
N THR A 71 -0.20 13.28 0.85
CA THR A 71 -1.04 14.03 -0.12
C THR A 71 -0.66 13.76 -1.57
N TRP A 72 0.61 13.46 -1.83
CA TRP A 72 1.12 13.05 -3.13
C TRP A 72 2.43 12.28 -2.96
N LEU A 73 2.79 11.51 -3.99
CA LEU A 73 4.13 10.93 -4.11
C LEU A 73 4.51 10.77 -5.58
N ARG A 74 5.81 10.70 -5.82
CA ARG A 74 6.37 10.34 -7.13
C ARG A 74 7.32 9.17 -6.98
N VAL A 75 7.15 8.17 -7.82
CA VAL A 75 8.00 7.00 -7.92
C VAL A 75 8.78 7.10 -9.22
N THR A 76 10.11 7.09 -9.13
CA THR A 76 11.01 7.08 -10.27
C THR A 76 11.89 5.84 -10.20
N ASP A 77 12.03 5.13 -11.31
CA ASP A 77 13.06 4.13 -11.47
C ASP A 77 14.42 4.83 -11.55
N SER A 78 15.38 4.37 -10.73
CA SER A 78 16.75 4.87 -10.74
C SER A 78 17.60 4.29 -11.87
N GLY A 79 17.07 3.34 -12.66
CA GLY A 79 17.76 2.73 -13.78
C GLY A 79 18.85 1.74 -13.35
N SER A 80 18.68 1.11 -12.19
CA SER A 80 19.67 0.17 -11.62
C SER A 80 19.51 -1.28 -12.10
N GLY A 81 18.59 -1.56 -13.03
CA GLY A 81 18.34 -2.88 -13.61
C GLY A 81 18.76 -2.98 -15.07
N ASP A 82 18.77 -4.21 -15.60
CA ASP A 82 19.18 -4.50 -16.99
C ASP A 82 18.18 -3.97 -18.04
N GLU A 83 16.91 -3.79 -17.66
CA GLU A 83 15.86 -3.19 -18.47
C GLU A 83 15.26 -1.99 -17.73
N PRO A 84 15.02 -0.84 -18.40
CA PRO A 84 14.45 0.33 -17.75
C PRO A 84 12.97 0.15 -17.42
N GLY A 85 12.59 0.60 -16.22
CA GLY A 85 11.21 0.67 -15.77
C GLY A 85 10.78 -0.51 -14.89
N ILE A 86 9.68 -0.30 -14.17
CA ILE A 86 9.11 -1.24 -13.22
C ILE A 86 7.75 -1.70 -13.73
N ALA A 87 7.53 -3.02 -13.75
CA ALA A 87 6.23 -3.61 -14.04
C ALA A 87 5.18 -3.06 -13.07
N THR A 88 4.16 -2.41 -13.64
CA THR A 88 3.19 -1.61 -12.89
C THR A 88 1.78 -2.18 -13.05
N GLN A 89 1.03 -2.15 -11.96
CA GLN A 89 -0.40 -2.48 -11.93
C GLN A 89 -1.17 -1.39 -11.19
N ILE A 90 -2.38 -1.07 -11.65
CA ILE A 90 -3.35 -0.23 -10.92
C ILE A 90 -4.66 -0.99 -10.85
N ASP A 91 -5.25 -1.12 -9.66
CA ASP A 91 -6.56 -1.76 -9.41
C ASP A 91 -6.79 -3.13 -10.05
N GLY A 92 -5.72 -3.86 -10.37
CA GLY A 92 -5.79 -5.17 -11.03
C GLY A 92 -5.26 -5.19 -12.46
N ASP A 93 -5.15 -4.03 -13.12
CA ASP A 93 -4.78 -3.94 -14.54
C ASP A 93 -3.28 -3.71 -14.71
N TYR A 94 -2.64 -4.55 -15.53
CA TYR A 94 -1.23 -4.39 -15.88
C TYR A 94 -1.04 -3.23 -16.87
N LEU A 95 -0.16 -2.30 -16.53
CA LEU A 95 0.08 -1.08 -17.30
C LEU A 95 1.43 -1.08 -18.02
N GLY A 96 2.15 -2.21 -18.05
CA GLY A 96 3.49 -2.27 -18.62
C GLY A 96 4.60 -1.79 -17.68
N LEU A 97 5.79 -1.58 -18.25
CA LEU A 97 6.93 -1.00 -17.54
C LEU A 97 6.78 0.52 -17.45
N ARG A 98 7.03 1.08 -16.27
CA ARG A 98 7.00 2.53 -16.01
C ARG A 98 8.30 2.98 -15.37
N THR A 99 8.91 4.02 -15.93
CA THR A 99 10.10 4.67 -15.36
C THR A 99 9.73 5.78 -14.37
N GLU A 100 8.54 6.36 -14.50
CA GLU A 100 8.01 7.37 -13.58
C GLU A 100 6.50 7.24 -13.41
N MET A 101 6.03 7.46 -12.19
CA MET A 101 4.61 7.60 -11.86
C MET A 101 4.42 8.65 -10.76
N THR A 102 3.41 9.50 -10.91
CA THR A 102 2.99 10.47 -9.89
C THR A 102 1.58 10.14 -9.44
N PHE A 103 1.39 10.09 -8.12
CA PHE A 103 0.12 9.84 -7.46
C PHE A 103 -0.24 11.02 -6.58
N ARG A 104 -1.54 11.36 -6.52
CA ARG A 104 -2.05 12.45 -5.70
C ARG A 104 -3.40 12.06 -5.10
N SER A 105 -3.58 12.37 -3.82
CA SER A 105 -4.87 12.29 -3.15
C SER A 105 -5.81 13.37 -3.69
N VAL A 106 -7.03 12.97 -4.04
CA VAL A 106 -8.12 13.87 -4.40
C VAL A 106 -9.26 13.60 -3.40
N PRO A 107 -9.36 14.38 -2.30
CA PRO A 107 -10.42 14.19 -1.33
C PRO A 107 -11.77 14.47 -1.96
N ASP A 108 -12.80 13.77 -1.50
CA ASP A 108 -14.20 13.93 -1.94
C ASP A 108 -14.41 13.80 -3.46
N ALA A 109 -13.54 13.05 -4.15
CA ALA A 109 -13.63 12.85 -5.60
C ALA A 109 -14.92 12.13 -6.03
N LEU A 110 -15.45 11.26 -5.15
CA LEU A 110 -16.63 10.44 -5.40
C LEU A 110 -17.54 10.42 -4.17
N ASN A 111 -18.84 10.59 -4.37
CA ASN A 111 -19.85 10.35 -3.35
C ASN A 111 -20.14 8.84 -3.27
N VAL A 112 -19.95 8.24 -2.10
CA VAL A 112 -20.15 6.81 -1.88
C VAL A 112 -21.35 6.58 -0.95
N VAL A 113 -22.26 5.68 -1.34
CA VAL A 113 -23.32 5.19 -0.45
C VAL A 113 -22.80 3.97 0.29
N ALA A 114 -22.74 4.04 1.62
CA ALA A 114 -22.28 2.95 2.47
C ALA A 114 -23.28 2.68 3.61
N PRO A 115 -23.27 1.47 4.20
CA PRO A 115 -23.98 1.22 5.45
C PRO A 115 -23.56 2.22 6.55
N PRO A 116 -24.40 2.45 7.57
CA PRO A 116 -24.02 3.27 8.71
C PRO A 116 -22.73 2.75 9.36
N VAL A 117 -21.90 3.65 9.89
CA VAL A 117 -20.70 3.27 10.64
C VAL A 117 -21.12 2.38 11.81
N ALA A 118 -20.65 1.13 11.81
CA ALA A 118 -20.92 0.18 12.88
C ALA A 118 -20.43 0.75 14.21
N THR A 119 -21.28 0.71 15.23
CA THR A 119 -20.92 1.18 16.56
C THR A 119 -19.82 0.29 17.17
N PRO A 120 -18.99 0.79 18.11
CA PRO A 120 -17.94 -0.02 18.73
C PRO A 120 -18.43 -1.31 19.42
N ALA A 121 -19.73 -1.44 19.70
CA ALA A 121 -20.36 -2.64 20.25
C ALA A 121 -20.55 -3.76 19.20
N GLU A 122 -20.70 -3.40 17.92
CA GLU A 122 -20.96 -4.32 16.81
C GLU A 122 -19.68 -4.87 16.17
N GLN A 123 -18.51 -4.36 16.57
CA GLN A 123 -17.19 -4.75 16.06
C GLN A 123 -16.44 -5.78 16.95
N ARG A 124 -17.09 -6.34 17.99
CA ARG A 124 -16.50 -7.32 18.91
C ARG A 124 -16.73 -8.77 18.51
#